data_AF-G9NJN4-F1
#
_entry.id   AF-G9NJN4-F1
#
_cell.length_a   1.000
_cell.length_b   1.000
_cell.length_c   1.000
_cell.angle_alpha   90.00
_cell.angle_beta   90.00
_cell.angle_gamma   90.00
#
_symmetry.space_group_name_H-M   'P 1'
#
loop_
_entity.id
_entity.type
_entity.pdbx_description
1 polymer ?
#
loop_
_entity_poly.entity_id
_entity_poly.type
_entity_poly.pdbx_seq_one_letter_code
_entity_poly.pdbx_strand_id
1 'polypeptide(L)'
;MASSSPSSSSSSSSRPPKSAFGIPTINHLYSINRLSPPQPSSQYAPDHNITPNKEINDRVCLVRADITTLPVDAIVNAANTSLRGGGGVDGAIHAAAGSKLVRECIAKYPDGCDTGQAVITGGYNLPAKHVIHTVGPIFRSARVSQPLLQSCYLQSLKVAEENGCSSIAFSAVSTGIYGYPSAKACVVACDAVRMYLEQDTTNQIQKVVFVTFLDKDVNAYNSILPHYFPPANRDGLEEPLSED
;
A
#
# COMPACT_ATOMS: atom_id res chain seq x y z
N MET A 1 -44.28 21.42 14.96
CA MET A 1 -42.94 21.30 15.60
C MET A 1 -42.49 19.86 15.39
N ALA A 2 -41.71 19.62 14.34
CA ALA A 2 -41.29 18.27 13.95
C ALA A 2 -40.01 17.88 14.71
N SER A 3 -40.10 16.76 15.42
CA SER A 3 -39.01 16.10 16.13
C SER A 3 -38.20 15.24 15.16
N SER A 4 -36.90 15.49 15.05
CA SER A 4 -35.97 14.66 14.29
C SER A 4 -34.84 14.21 15.22
N SER A 5 -34.90 12.95 15.64
CA SER A 5 -33.78 12.27 16.31
C SER A 5 -32.73 11.87 15.27
N PRO A 6 -31.42 12.10 15.51
CA PRO A 6 -30.39 11.57 14.63
C PRO A 6 -30.11 10.10 14.95
N SER A 7 -30.23 9.27 13.92
CA SER A 7 -29.80 7.88 13.89
C SER A 7 -28.27 7.77 14.00
N SER A 8 -27.79 7.09 15.03
CA SER A 8 -26.37 6.74 15.20
C SER A 8 -25.98 5.62 14.23
N SER A 9 -25.12 5.93 13.25
CA SER A 9 -24.46 4.92 12.42
C SER A 9 -23.33 4.26 13.20
N SER A 10 -23.44 2.96 13.43
CA SER A 10 -22.41 2.14 14.06
C SER A 10 -21.26 1.91 13.08
N SER A 11 -20.11 2.56 13.31
CA SER A 11 -18.85 2.18 12.68
C SER A 11 -18.38 0.85 13.26
N SER A 12 -18.32 -0.20 12.44
CA SER A 12 -17.78 -1.49 12.82
C SER A 12 -16.25 -1.40 12.95
N SER A 13 -15.76 -1.05 14.15
CA SER A 13 -14.35 -1.21 14.50
C SER A 13 -14.01 -2.70 14.58
N SER A 14 -13.60 -3.30 13.46
CA SER A 14 -13.02 -4.65 13.48
C SER A 14 -11.73 -4.62 14.31
N ARG A 15 -11.56 -5.60 15.19
CA ARG A 15 -10.32 -5.78 15.97
C ARG A 15 -9.15 -5.90 14.98
N PRO A 16 -8.00 -5.23 15.22
CA PRO A 16 -6.85 -5.36 14.33
C PRO A 16 -6.41 -6.83 14.26
N PRO A 17 -5.96 -7.30 13.08
CA PRO A 17 -5.50 -8.66 12.91
C PRO A 17 -4.31 -8.93 13.84
N LYS A 18 -4.20 -10.17 14.35
CA LYS A 18 -3.11 -10.55 15.27
C LYS A 18 -1.76 -10.77 14.57
N SER A 19 -1.74 -10.85 13.24
CA SER A 19 -0.55 -11.00 12.41
C SER A 19 -0.85 -10.47 10.99
N ALA A 20 0.21 -10.17 10.23
CA ALA A 20 0.11 -9.84 8.80
C ALA A 20 -0.68 -10.90 7.99
N PHE A 21 -0.60 -12.17 8.39
CA PHE A 21 -1.33 -13.27 7.75
C PHE A 21 -2.86 -13.20 7.93
N GLY A 22 -3.35 -12.42 8.90
CA GLY A 22 -4.78 -12.15 9.07
C GLY A 22 -5.33 -11.06 8.15
N ILE A 23 -4.48 -10.39 7.37
CA ILE A 23 -4.90 -9.36 6.41
C ILE A 23 -5.32 -10.07 5.10
N PRO A 24 -6.51 -9.78 4.55
CA PRO A 24 -7.02 -10.47 3.38
C PRO A 24 -6.18 -10.17 2.14
N THR A 25 -5.79 -11.22 1.42
CA THR A 25 -5.10 -11.12 0.13
C THR A 25 -6.06 -10.69 -0.97
N ILE A 26 -5.52 -10.18 -2.07
CA ILE A 26 -6.32 -9.87 -3.27
C ILE A 26 -7.08 -11.12 -3.74
N ASN A 27 -6.40 -12.27 -3.80
CA ASN A 27 -7.05 -13.53 -4.18
C ASN A 27 -8.23 -13.88 -3.24
N HIS A 28 -8.05 -13.70 -1.92
CA HIS A 28 -9.14 -13.91 -0.97
C HIS A 28 -10.27 -12.89 -1.17
N LEU A 29 -9.96 -11.61 -1.38
CA LEU A 29 -10.96 -10.56 -1.62
C LEU A 29 -11.81 -10.85 -2.86
N TYR A 30 -11.23 -11.40 -3.93
CA TYR A 30 -11.99 -11.91 -5.07
C TYR A 30 -12.92 -13.05 -4.67
N SER A 31 -12.43 -14.06 -3.92
CA SER A 31 -13.22 -15.23 -3.51
C SER A 31 -14.47 -14.89 -2.68
N ILE A 32 -14.44 -13.77 -1.94
CA ILE A 32 -15.56 -13.30 -1.11
C ILE A 32 -16.32 -12.12 -1.73
N ASN A 33 -16.10 -11.83 -3.02
CA ASN A 33 -16.73 -10.72 -3.75
C ASN A 33 -16.57 -9.34 -3.07
N ARG A 34 -15.42 -9.11 -2.44
CA ARG A 34 -15.02 -7.81 -1.86
C ARG A 34 -14.13 -6.99 -2.80
N LEU A 35 -13.63 -7.60 -3.85
CA LEU A 35 -12.95 -6.95 -4.96
C LEU A 35 -13.56 -7.49 -6.27
N SER A 36 -13.79 -6.61 -7.23
CA SER A 36 -14.36 -6.97 -8.53
C SER A 36 -13.25 -7.11 -9.59
N PRO A 37 -13.38 -8.01 -10.58
CA PRO A 37 -12.46 -8.08 -11.72
C PRO A 37 -12.36 -6.73 -12.48
N PRO A 38 -11.25 -6.49 -13.19
CA PRO A 38 -11.04 -5.25 -13.93
C PRO A 38 -12.13 -5.05 -15.00
N GLN A 39 -12.56 -3.80 -15.19
CA GLN A 39 -13.50 -3.44 -16.26
C GLN A 39 -12.75 -3.27 -17.59
N PRO A 40 -13.26 -3.75 -18.74
CA PRO A 40 -12.49 -3.75 -20.00
C PRO A 40 -12.03 -2.38 -20.51
N SER A 41 -12.74 -1.29 -20.15
CA SER A 41 -12.46 0.08 -20.61
C SER A 41 -12.06 0.97 -19.44
N SER A 42 -10.79 0.93 -19.05
CA SER A 42 -10.23 1.79 -18.00
C SER A 42 -9.05 2.59 -18.52
N GLN A 43 -9.07 3.92 -18.32
CA GLN A 43 -7.93 4.80 -18.58
C GLN A 43 -6.73 4.54 -17.67
N TYR A 44 -6.87 3.66 -16.68
CA TYR A 44 -5.83 3.26 -15.73
C TYR A 44 -5.36 1.82 -15.96
N ALA A 45 -5.73 1.22 -17.10
CA ALA A 45 -5.17 -0.06 -17.51
C ALA A 45 -3.66 0.10 -17.79
N PRO A 46 -2.85 -0.92 -17.48
CA PRO A 46 -1.41 -0.90 -17.77
C PRO A 46 -1.15 -0.82 -19.28
N ASP A 47 -0.06 -0.15 -19.64
CA ASP A 47 0.38 -0.02 -21.04
C ASP A 47 0.99 -1.34 -21.60
N HIS A 48 1.08 -2.38 -20.76
CA HIS A 48 1.59 -3.71 -21.10
C HIS A 48 0.63 -4.80 -20.62
N ASN A 49 0.72 -5.98 -21.24
CA ASN A 49 -0.17 -7.08 -20.90
C ASN A 49 0.19 -7.67 -19.53
N ILE A 50 -0.76 -7.64 -18.60
CA ILE A 50 -0.61 -8.26 -17.28
C ILE A 50 -1.16 -9.68 -17.35
N THR A 51 -0.29 -10.67 -17.16
CA THR A 51 -0.71 -12.07 -17.02
C THR A 51 -1.30 -12.30 -15.63
N PRO A 52 -2.50 -12.89 -15.49
CA PRO A 52 -3.01 -13.28 -14.18
C PRO A 52 -2.08 -14.26 -13.46
N ASN A 53 -1.83 -14.04 -12.16
CA ASN A 53 -0.88 -14.84 -11.38
C ASN A 53 -1.39 -15.04 -9.95
N LYS A 54 -1.69 -16.30 -9.59
CA LYS A 54 -2.28 -16.66 -8.30
C LYS A 54 -1.30 -16.43 -7.14
N GLU A 55 -0.04 -16.80 -7.33
CA GLU A 55 1.01 -16.69 -6.31
C GLU A 55 1.26 -15.23 -5.93
N ILE A 56 1.32 -14.33 -6.93
CA ILE A 56 1.40 -12.88 -6.69
C ILE A 56 0.13 -12.39 -5.98
N ASN A 57 -1.05 -12.80 -6.43
CA ASN A 57 -2.32 -12.38 -5.80
C ASN A 57 -2.48 -12.89 -4.35
N ASP A 58 -1.81 -13.98 -3.96
CA ASP A 58 -1.76 -14.49 -2.59
C ASP A 58 -0.74 -13.74 -1.70
N ARG A 59 0.19 -13.00 -2.31
CA ARG A 59 1.18 -12.16 -1.60
C ARG A 59 0.72 -10.70 -1.43
N VAL A 60 -0.11 -10.19 -2.33
CA VAL A 60 -0.61 -8.82 -2.24
C VAL A 60 -1.92 -8.75 -1.48
N CYS A 61 -2.04 -7.75 -0.59
CA CYS A 61 -3.19 -7.52 0.26
C CYS A 61 -3.71 -6.08 0.11
N LEU A 62 -5.01 -5.88 0.35
CA LEU A 62 -5.63 -4.57 0.40
C LEU A 62 -6.46 -4.45 1.68
N VAL A 63 -6.24 -3.39 2.45
CA VAL A 63 -7.02 -3.12 3.66
C VAL A 63 -7.24 -1.63 3.85
N ARG A 64 -8.40 -1.28 4.40
CA ARG A 64 -8.65 0.06 4.94
C ARG A 64 -8.42 0.02 6.45
N ALA A 65 -7.36 0.67 6.94
CA ALA A 65 -6.98 0.63 8.34
C ALA A 65 -6.09 1.82 8.73
N ASP A 66 -5.93 2.02 10.04
CA ASP A 66 -4.80 2.80 10.57
C ASP A 66 -3.53 1.94 10.49
N ILE A 67 -2.57 2.36 9.67
CA ILE A 67 -1.32 1.64 9.44
C ILE A 67 -0.50 1.42 10.73
N THR A 68 -0.64 2.30 11.72
CA THR A 68 0.10 2.21 12.99
C THR A 68 -0.32 1.01 13.85
N THR A 69 -1.45 0.37 13.50
CA THR A 69 -2.01 -0.78 14.22
C THR A 69 -1.61 -2.13 13.62
N LEU A 70 -0.92 -2.14 12.47
CA LEU A 70 -0.67 -3.38 11.72
C LEU A 70 0.55 -4.14 12.26
N PRO A 71 0.40 -5.43 12.63
CA PRO A 71 1.53 -6.27 13.06
C PRO A 71 2.21 -6.93 11.86
N VAL A 72 2.94 -6.11 11.10
CA VAL A 72 3.79 -6.52 9.96
C VAL A 72 5.28 -6.33 10.31
N ASP A 73 6.21 -6.83 9.51
CA ASP A 73 7.63 -6.60 9.78
C ASP A 73 8.00 -5.13 9.57
N ALA A 74 7.53 -4.51 8.48
CA ALA A 74 7.76 -3.09 8.21
C ALA A 74 6.48 -2.36 7.79
N ILE A 75 6.27 -1.17 8.34
CA ILE A 75 5.32 -0.19 7.76
C ILE A 75 6.09 0.89 7.02
N VAL A 76 5.51 1.41 5.94
CA VAL A 76 6.11 2.47 5.13
C VAL A 76 5.45 3.81 5.45
N ASN A 77 6.26 4.70 6.02
CA ASN A 77 5.92 6.07 6.32
C ASN A 77 6.11 6.95 5.08
N ALA A 78 5.08 7.70 4.70
CA ALA A 78 5.17 8.80 3.74
C ALA A 78 5.75 10.05 4.43
N ALA A 79 7.08 10.06 4.57
CA ALA A 79 7.82 11.08 5.30
C ALA A 79 8.10 12.32 4.42
N ASN A 80 8.59 13.37 5.07
CA ASN A 80 9.25 14.50 4.41
C ASN A 80 10.78 14.38 4.50
N THR A 81 11.50 15.21 3.73
CA THR A 81 12.97 15.13 3.63
C THR A 81 13.70 15.22 4.96
N SER A 82 13.14 15.89 5.98
CA SER A 82 13.80 16.01 7.29
C SER A 82 13.76 14.73 8.13
N LEU A 83 12.83 13.80 7.85
CA LEU A 83 12.56 12.62 8.67
C LEU A 83 12.23 12.92 10.15
N ARG A 84 11.75 14.13 10.47
CA ARG A 84 11.45 14.56 11.85
C ARG A 84 9.96 14.53 12.22
N GLY A 85 9.17 13.79 11.45
CA GLY A 85 7.72 13.78 11.56
C GLY A 85 7.08 14.96 10.84
N GLY A 86 5.76 15.06 10.98
CA GLY A 86 4.94 16.07 10.32
C GLY A 86 3.46 15.87 10.63
N GLY A 87 2.59 16.23 9.69
CA GLY A 87 1.16 15.93 9.75
C GLY A 87 0.81 14.59 9.10
N GLY A 88 -0.50 14.29 9.02
CA GLY A 88 -1.00 13.10 8.31
C GLY A 88 -0.47 11.78 8.89
N VAL A 89 -0.17 10.82 8.01
CA VAL A 89 0.32 9.50 8.41
C VAL A 89 1.70 9.55 9.08
N ASP A 90 2.55 10.49 8.70
CA ASP A 90 3.88 10.69 9.30
C ASP A 90 3.75 11.08 10.78
N GLY A 91 2.90 12.07 11.06
CA GLY A 91 2.57 12.46 12.44
C GLY A 91 1.94 11.31 13.25
N ALA A 92 1.03 10.55 12.66
CA ALA A 92 0.40 9.39 13.32
C ALA A 92 1.43 8.31 13.68
N ILE A 93 2.35 7.97 12.76
CA ILE A 93 3.43 7.01 12.99
C ILE A 93 4.38 7.49 14.09
N HIS A 94 4.80 8.75 14.05
CA HIS A 94 5.66 9.31 15.11
C HIS A 94 4.98 9.33 16.48
N ALA A 95 3.70 9.68 16.54
CA ALA A 95 2.93 9.68 17.77
C ALA A 95 2.81 8.26 18.35
N ALA A 96 2.50 7.26 17.51
CA ALA A 96 2.33 5.88 17.93
C ALA A 96 3.65 5.20 18.31
N ALA A 97 4.73 5.42 17.55
CA ALA A 97 6.05 4.84 17.83
C ALA A 97 6.74 5.45 19.06
N GLY A 98 6.41 6.71 19.38
CA GLY A 98 6.99 7.47 20.48
C GLY A 98 8.34 8.12 20.15
N SER A 99 8.87 8.89 21.10
CA SER A 99 10.04 9.78 20.90
C SER A 99 11.35 9.09 20.55
N LYS A 100 11.45 7.76 20.71
CA LYS A 100 12.62 7.00 20.27
C LYS A 100 12.75 6.99 18.73
N LEU A 101 11.63 7.01 18.00
CA LEU A 101 11.65 7.03 16.53
C LEU A 101 12.40 8.25 15.99
N VAL A 102 11.98 9.45 16.39
CA VAL A 102 12.63 10.69 15.90
C VAL A 102 14.09 10.79 16.34
N ARG A 103 14.44 10.28 17.53
CA ARG A 103 15.84 10.24 17.99
C ARG A 103 16.71 9.36 17.11
N GLU A 104 16.24 8.19 16.70
CA GLU A 104 16.96 7.35 15.75
C GLU A 104 17.03 7.97 14.37
N CYS A 105 15.94 8.58 13.88
CA CYS A 105 15.98 9.34 12.62
C CYS A 105 17.09 10.40 12.66
N ILE A 106 17.23 11.14 13.77
CA ILE A 106 18.26 12.18 13.92
C ILE A 106 19.66 11.57 13.94
N ALA A 107 19.84 10.49 14.71
CA ALA A 107 21.15 9.87 14.89
C ALA A 107 21.67 9.17 13.62
N LYS A 108 20.80 8.44 12.91
CA LYS A 108 21.18 7.66 11.72
C LYS A 108 21.18 8.49 10.43
N TYR A 109 20.27 9.45 10.34
CA TYR A 109 20.02 10.22 9.12
C TYR A 109 20.04 11.71 9.43
N PRO A 110 21.19 12.28 9.84
CA PRO A 110 21.29 13.69 10.22
C PRO A 110 20.87 14.63 9.08
N ASP A 111 21.20 14.25 7.84
CA ASP A 111 20.89 15.01 6.62
C ASP A 111 19.51 14.69 6.02
N GLY A 112 18.76 13.77 6.63
CA GLY A 112 17.42 13.39 6.17
C GLY A 112 17.43 12.32 5.08
N CYS A 113 16.47 12.40 4.15
CA CYS A 113 16.31 11.46 3.04
C CYS A 113 15.84 12.19 1.78
N ASP A 114 16.45 11.86 0.64
CA ASP A 114 16.10 12.46 -0.65
C ASP A 114 14.76 11.94 -1.18
N THR A 115 14.12 12.77 -2.02
CA THR A 115 12.88 12.37 -2.70
C THR A 115 13.11 11.13 -3.58
N GLY A 116 12.23 10.13 -3.47
CA GLY A 116 12.35 8.86 -4.17
C GLY A 116 13.21 7.81 -3.45
N GLN A 117 13.85 8.16 -2.32
CA GLN A 117 14.66 7.23 -1.53
C GLN A 117 13.87 6.69 -0.33
N ALA A 118 14.40 5.64 0.30
CA ALA A 118 13.85 5.05 1.50
C ALA A 118 14.96 4.67 2.50
N VAL A 119 14.68 4.82 3.80
CA VAL A 119 15.59 4.47 4.91
C VAL A 119 14.83 3.77 6.03
N ILE A 120 15.50 3.06 6.94
CA ILE A 120 14.85 2.19 7.94
C ILE A 120 15.22 2.54 9.38
N THR A 121 14.25 2.44 10.28
CA THR A 121 14.40 2.58 11.73
C THR A 121 13.69 1.44 12.46
N GLY A 122 13.82 1.38 13.78
CA GLY A 122 12.99 0.52 14.62
C GLY A 122 11.53 1.02 14.68
N GLY A 123 10.59 0.09 14.89
CA GLY A 123 9.16 0.40 15.08
C GLY A 123 8.80 0.88 16.48
N TYR A 124 9.65 0.63 17.47
CA TYR A 124 9.48 1.05 18.86
C TYR A 124 8.17 0.57 19.49
N ASN A 125 7.25 1.49 19.79
CA ASN A 125 5.96 1.16 20.41
C ASN A 125 4.94 0.64 19.39
N LEU A 126 5.26 0.67 18.08
CA LEU A 126 4.40 0.10 17.05
C LEU A 126 4.36 -1.44 17.15
N PRO A 127 3.26 -2.07 16.75
CA PRO A 127 3.22 -3.52 16.51
C PRO A 127 4.18 -3.96 15.40
N ALA A 128 4.48 -3.06 14.46
CA ALA A 128 5.45 -3.32 13.40
C ALA A 128 6.89 -3.27 13.93
N LYS A 129 7.76 -4.15 13.44
CA LYS A 129 9.16 -4.24 13.89
C LYS A 129 9.99 -3.05 13.41
N HIS A 130 9.69 -2.56 12.21
CA HIS A 130 10.42 -1.50 11.53
C HIS A 130 9.49 -0.43 10.96
N VAL A 131 10.02 0.79 10.84
CA VAL A 131 9.46 1.83 9.98
C VAL A 131 10.43 2.09 8.84
N ILE A 132 9.95 1.93 7.61
CA ILE A 132 10.66 2.38 6.41
C ILE A 132 10.13 3.76 6.07
N HIS A 133 10.99 4.77 6.11
CA HIS A 133 10.66 6.13 5.78
C HIS A 133 11.02 6.39 4.33
N THR A 134 10.03 6.73 3.51
CA THR A 134 10.26 7.12 2.12
C THR A 134 9.72 8.52 1.87
N VAL A 135 10.44 9.29 1.05
CA VAL A 135 10.08 10.68 0.74
C VAL A 135 9.47 10.74 -0.64
N GLY A 136 8.13 10.80 -0.67
CA GLY A 136 7.38 10.95 -1.90
C GLY A 136 7.56 12.32 -2.57
N PRO A 137 7.36 12.44 -3.88
CA PRO A 137 7.41 13.74 -4.55
C PRO A 137 6.19 14.60 -4.20
N ILE A 138 6.39 15.91 -4.13
CA ILE A 138 5.30 16.88 -4.30
C ILE A 138 4.84 16.79 -5.76
N PHE A 139 3.54 16.61 -5.97
CA PHE A 139 2.99 16.41 -7.30
C PHE A 139 3.08 17.70 -8.13
N ARG A 140 3.77 17.61 -9.27
CA ARG A 140 3.84 18.70 -10.27
C ARG A 140 3.19 18.27 -11.58
N SER A 141 3.61 17.12 -12.10
CA SER A 141 3.05 16.47 -13.28
C SER A 141 3.42 14.99 -13.25
N ALA A 142 2.68 14.15 -13.98
CA ALA A 142 3.00 12.72 -14.07
C ALA A 142 4.43 12.50 -14.56
N ARG A 143 4.86 13.22 -15.62
CA ARG A 143 6.21 13.11 -16.20
C ARG A 143 7.33 13.30 -15.17
N VAL A 144 7.18 14.24 -14.24
CA VAL A 144 8.22 14.57 -13.25
C VAL A 144 8.08 13.73 -11.99
N SER A 145 6.84 13.55 -11.50
CA SER A 145 6.58 12.95 -10.20
C SER A 145 6.49 11.42 -10.25
N GLN A 146 6.10 10.81 -11.37
CA GLN A 146 5.93 9.36 -11.47
C GLN A 146 7.22 8.57 -11.19
N PRO A 147 8.39 8.89 -11.80
CA PRO A 147 9.61 8.11 -11.54
C PRO A 147 10.04 8.16 -10.07
N LEU A 148 9.86 9.32 -9.42
CA LEU A 148 10.18 9.50 -8.01
C LEU A 148 9.24 8.70 -7.10
N LEU A 149 7.94 8.72 -7.38
CA LEU A 149 6.97 7.93 -6.63
C LEU A 149 7.22 6.43 -6.83
N GLN A 150 7.51 5.99 -8.06
CA GLN A 150 7.87 4.60 -8.36
C GLN A 150 9.10 4.17 -7.56
N SER A 151 10.14 5.02 -7.52
CA SER A 151 11.35 4.79 -6.73
C SER A 151 11.04 4.63 -5.24
N CYS A 152 10.08 5.37 -4.67
CA CYS A 152 9.69 5.21 -3.26
C CYS A 152 9.25 3.77 -2.95
N TYR A 153 8.41 3.18 -3.79
CA TYR A 153 7.93 1.80 -3.60
C TYR A 153 9.06 0.78 -3.78
N LEU A 154 9.84 0.90 -4.84
CA LEU A 154 10.93 -0.03 -5.14
C LEU A 154 12.05 0.02 -4.09
N GLN A 155 12.48 1.22 -3.68
CA GLN A 155 13.48 1.37 -2.62
C GLN A 155 12.95 0.85 -1.28
N SER A 156 11.68 1.08 -0.96
CA SER A 156 11.10 0.54 0.28
C SER A 156 11.06 -0.99 0.29
N LEU A 157 10.69 -1.63 -0.84
CA LEU A 157 10.71 -3.09 -0.98
C LEU A 157 12.13 -3.64 -0.83
N LYS A 158 13.10 -3.03 -1.50
CA LYS A 158 14.51 -3.39 -1.39
C LYS A 158 15.04 -3.26 0.04
N VAL A 159 14.77 -2.13 0.70
CA VAL A 159 15.17 -1.91 2.10
C VAL A 159 14.53 -2.96 3.03
N ALA A 160 13.27 -3.33 2.80
CA ALA A 160 12.63 -4.40 3.58
C ALA A 160 13.33 -5.75 3.38
N GLU A 161 13.63 -6.12 2.13
CA GLU A 161 14.34 -7.35 1.80
C GLU A 161 15.75 -7.38 2.43
N GLU A 162 16.53 -6.31 2.29
CA GLU A 162 17.88 -6.19 2.89
C GLU A 162 17.87 -6.30 4.43
N ASN A 163 16.73 -6.02 5.07
CA ASN A 163 16.56 -6.09 6.52
C ASN A 163 15.76 -7.32 6.98
N GLY A 164 15.67 -8.36 6.15
CA GLY A 164 15.06 -9.63 6.59
C GLY A 164 13.54 -9.58 6.77
N CYS A 165 12.87 -8.53 6.27
CA CYS A 165 11.43 -8.41 6.39
C CYS A 165 10.73 -9.39 5.43
N SER A 166 9.67 -10.02 5.90
CA SER A 166 8.79 -10.88 5.11
C SER A 166 7.46 -10.23 4.78
N SER A 167 7.10 -9.16 5.49
CA SER A 167 5.86 -8.41 5.29
C SER A 167 6.08 -6.90 5.35
N ILE A 168 5.52 -6.19 4.38
CA ILE A 168 5.63 -4.74 4.26
C ILE A 168 4.24 -4.13 3.99
N ALA A 169 3.91 -3.05 4.68
CA ALA A 169 2.65 -2.33 4.49
C ALA A 169 2.89 -0.88 4.05
N PHE A 170 2.28 -0.48 2.93
CA PHE A 170 2.40 0.85 2.36
C PHE A 170 1.24 1.74 2.76
N SER A 171 1.55 2.91 3.31
CA SER A 171 0.59 4.03 3.33
C SER A 171 0.45 4.62 1.92
N ALA A 172 -0.60 5.42 1.68
CA ALA A 172 -0.81 6.10 0.40
C ALA A 172 0.20 7.25 0.19
N VAL A 173 1.40 6.91 -0.28
CA VAL A 173 2.52 7.85 -0.45
C VAL A 173 2.15 8.99 -1.41
N SER A 174 2.47 10.22 -1.02
CA SER A 174 2.21 11.48 -1.73
C SER A 174 0.75 11.88 -1.97
N THR A 175 -0.26 11.08 -1.62
CA THR A 175 -1.66 11.43 -1.94
C THR A 175 -2.30 12.40 -0.94
N GLY A 176 -1.64 12.67 0.19
CA GLY A 176 -2.06 13.66 1.18
C GLY A 176 -1.64 15.08 0.80
N ILE A 177 -0.89 15.75 1.69
CA ILE A 177 -0.45 17.14 1.53
C ILE A 177 0.39 17.36 0.26
N TYR A 178 1.09 16.33 -0.23
CA TYR A 178 1.88 16.39 -1.46
C TYR A 178 1.05 16.34 -2.76
N GLY A 179 -0.28 16.16 -2.65
CA GLY A 179 -1.22 16.46 -3.71
C GLY A 179 -1.21 15.51 -4.91
N TYR A 180 -0.57 14.33 -4.81
CA TYR A 180 -0.59 13.36 -5.90
C TYR A 180 -2.02 12.81 -6.08
N PRO A 181 -2.63 12.91 -7.28
CA PRO A 181 -3.99 12.40 -7.49
C PRO A 181 -4.05 10.89 -7.20
N SER A 182 -4.96 10.48 -6.31
CA SER A 182 -5.02 9.10 -5.78
C SER A 182 -5.07 8.04 -6.87
N ALA A 183 -5.85 8.24 -7.93
CA ALA A 183 -5.90 7.31 -9.06
C ALA A 183 -4.54 7.15 -9.76
N LYS A 184 -3.85 8.26 -10.04
CA LYS A 184 -2.53 8.25 -10.68
C LYS A 184 -1.45 7.67 -9.75
N ALA A 185 -1.53 7.94 -8.45
CA ALA A 185 -0.61 7.37 -7.47
C ALA A 185 -0.82 5.85 -7.32
N CYS A 186 -2.07 5.39 -7.34
CA CYS A 186 -2.42 3.97 -7.28
C CYS A 186 -1.86 3.20 -8.48
N VAL A 187 -1.94 3.76 -9.68
CA VAL A 187 -1.29 3.20 -10.89
C VAL A 187 0.20 2.96 -10.62
N VAL A 188 0.93 3.98 -10.16
CA VAL A 188 2.37 3.87 -9.88
C VAL A 188 2.68 2.85 -8.79
N ALA A 189 1.87 2.83 -7.72
CA ALA A 189 2.02 1.90 -6.61
C ALA A 189 1.82 0.44 -7.04
N CYS A 190 0.73 0.16 -7.76
CA CYS A 190 0.40 -1.16 -8.25
C CYS A 190 1.44 -1.67 -9.26
N ASP A 191 1.83 -0.82 -10.21
CA ASP A 191 2.85 -1.13 -11.21
C ASP A 191 4.21 -1.47 -10.58
N ALA A 192 4.69 -0.62 -9.65
CA ALA A 192 5.96 -0.84 -8.95
C ALA A 192 5.98 -2.14 -8.14
N VAL A 193 4.92 -2.42 -7.38
CA VAL A 193 4.81 -3.65 -6.59
C VAL A 193 4.70 -4.87 -7.51
N ARG A 194 3.89 -4.78 -8.57
CA ARG A 194 3.74 -5.88 -9.53
C ARG A 194 5.07 -6.24 -10.18
N MET A 195 5.77 -5.25 -10.71
CA MET A 195 7.09 -5.40 -11.33
C MET A 195 8.11 -6.01 -10.37
N TYR A 196 8.15 -5.55 -9.11
CA TYR A 196 9.07 -6.10 -8.11
C TYR A 196 8.77 -7.57 -7.82
N LEU A 197 7.49 -7.94 -7.63
CA LEU A 197 7.11 -9.32 -7.31
C LEU A 197 7.30 -10.29 -8.47
N GLU A 198 7.21 -9.83 -9.72
CA GLU A 198 7.53 -10.64 -10.91
C GLU A 198 9.03 -10.93 -11.05
N GLN A 199 9.88 -10.06 -10.51
CA GLN A 199 11.35 -10.20 -10.54
C GLN A 199 11.90 -10.86 -9.27
N ASP A 200 11.10 -10.98 -8.22
CA ASP A 200 11.51 -11.56 -6.96
C ASP A 200 11.68 -13.08 -7.09
N THR A 201 12.94 -13.52 -7.04
CA THR A 201 13.34 -14.93 -7.04
C THR A 201 13.61 -15.49 -5.65
N THR A 202 13.78 -14.62 -4.65
CA THR A 202 14.07 -15.01 -3.26
C THR A 202 12.81 -15.43 -2.53
N ASN A 203 11.65 -14.92 -2.98
CA ASN A 203 10.37 -15.02 -2.29
C ASN A 203 10.45 -14.50 -0.84
N GLN A 204 11.37 -13.59 -0.53
CA GLN A 204 11.52 -13.13 0.84
C GLN A 204 10.29 -12.32 1.30
N ILE A 205 9.77 -11.44 0.43
CA ILE A 205 8.60 -10.61 0.73
C ILE A 205 7.31 -11.40 0.52
N GLN A 206 6.89 -12.14 1.53
CA GLN A 206 5.67 -12.96 1.51
C GLN A 206 4.38 -12.15 1.52
N LYS A 207 4.38 -10.90 2.02
CA LYS A 207 3.20 -10.02 2.04
C LYS A 207 3.53 -8.57 1.69
N VAL A 208 2.84 -8.03 0.70
CA VAL A 208 2.80 -6.58 0.42
C VAL A 208 1.38 -6.08 0.66
N VAL A 209 1.20 -5.14 1.58
CA VAL A 209 -0.11 -4.64 1.99
C VAL A 209 -0.28 -3.20 1.52
N PHE A 210 -1.28 -2.95 0.67
CA PHE A 210 -1.74 -1.59 0.41
C PHE A 210 -2.72 -1.17 1.50
N VAL A 211 -2.34 -0.15 2.28
CA VAL A 211 -3.15 0.39 3.38
C VAL A 211 -3.77 1.70 2.94
N THR A 212 -5.08 1.67 2.76
CA THR A 212 -5.89 2.86 2.45
C THR A 212 -6.53 3.41 3.71
N PHE A 213 -6.88 4.70 3.70
CA PHE A 213 -7.50 5.36 4.85
C PHE A 213 -8.66 6.27 4.42
N LEU A 214 -8.37 7.23 3.54
CA LEU A 214 -9.37 8.14 2.98
C LEU A 214 -10.14 7.47 1.85
N ASP A 215 -11.43 7.82 1.70
CA ASP A 215 -12.30 7.21 0.69
C ASP A 215 -11.77 7.40 -0.73
N LYS A 216 -11.08 8.51 -1.02
CA LYS A 216 -10.44 8.76 -2.33
C LYS A 216 -9.39 7.71 -2.69
N ASP A 217 -8.65 7.21 -1.71
CA ASP A 217 -7.65 6.17 -1.92
C ASP A 217 -8.32 4.79 -1.94
N VAL A 218 -9.29 4.53 -1.05
CA VAL A 218 -10.11 3.30 -1.10
C VAL A 218 -10.75 3.10 -2.48
N ASN A 219 -11.37 4.14 -3.02
CA ASN A 219 -12.01 4.13 -4.34
C ASN A 219 -11.00 3.92 -5.46
N ALA A 220 -9.85 4.59 -5.41
CA ALA A 220 -8.78 4.41 -6.40
C ALA A 220 -8.26 2.97 -6.41
N TYR A 221 -7.92 2.41 -5.24
CA TYR A 221 -7.43 1.04 -5.13
C TYR A 221 -8.49 0.02 -5.58
N ASN A 222 -9.73 0.11 -5.11
CA ASN A 222 -10.79 -0.82 -5.54
C ASN A 222 -11.01 -0.84 -7.06
N SER A 223 -10.83 0.31 -7.72
CA SER A 223 -11.01 0.42 -9.18
C SER A 223 -9.79 0.01 -10.00
N ILE A 224 -8.57 0.26 -9.50
CA ILE A 224 -7.35 0.20 -10.32
C ILE A 224 -6.55 -1.07 -10.05
N LEU A 225 -6.45 -1.48 -8.78
CA LEU A 225 -5.68 -2.66 -8.38
C LEU A 225 -6.04 -3.94 -9.16
N PRO A 226 -7.32 -4.21 -9.52
CA PRO A 226 -7.66 -5.36 -10.35
C PRO A 226 -7.04 -5.38 -11.75
N HIS A 227 -6.62 -4.23 -12.29
CA HIS A 227 -5.95 -4.17 -13.59
C HIS A 227 -4.48 -4.64 -13.54
N TYR A 228 -3.84 -4.52 -12.37
CA TYR A 228 -2.46 -4.94 -12.14
C TYR A 228 -2.36 -6.32 -11.46
N PHE A 229 -3.45 -6.72 -10.79
CA PHE A 229 -3.58 -8.00 -10.10
C PHE A 229 -4.89 -8.67 -10.49
N PRO A 230 -5.08 -9.02 -11.79
CA PRO A 230 -6.31 -9.65 -12.25
C PRO A 230 -6.49 -11.04 -11.63
N PRO A 231 -7.72 -11.53 -11.47
CA PRO A 231 -8.00 -12.86 -10.94
C PRO A 231 -7.27 -13.95 -11.75
N ALA A 232 -6.54 -14.83 -11.07
CA ALA A 232 -5.66 -15.80 -11.72
C ALA A 232 -6.38 -16.99 -12.37
N ASN A 233 -7.67 -17.20 -12.06
CA ASN A 233 -8.63 -18.00 -12.81
C ASN A 233 -10.02 -17.82 -12.19
N ARG A 234 -11.07 -17.81 -13.01
CA ARG A 234 -12.40 -18.30 -12.59
C ARG A 234 -12.32 -19.81 -12.77
N ASP A 235 -12.37 -20.57 -11.70
CA ASP A 235 -12.74 -21.98 -11.82
C ASP A 235 -14.15 -22.00 -12.45
N GLY A 236 -14.29 -22.49 -13.70
CA GLY A 236 -15.56 -22.97 -14.25
C GLY A 236 -16.44 -22.04 -15.09
N LEU A 237 -15.92 -21.35 -16.10
CA LEU A 237 -16.74 -21.04 -17.29
C LEU A 237 -16.10 -21.71 -18.50
N GLU A 238 -16.54 -22.94 -18.78
CA GLU A 238 -16.37 -23.55 -20.09
C GLU A 238 -16.86 -22.57 -21.15
N GLU A 239 -16.02 -22.29 -22.16
CA GLU A 239 -16.54 -21.72 -23.39
C GLU A 239 -17.60 -22.68 -23.94
N PRO A 240 -18.81 -22.22 -24.31
CA PRO A 240 -19.75 -23.09 -24.97
C PRO A 240 -19.11 -23.57 -26.27
N LEU A 241 -18.93 -24.88 -26.37
CA LEU A 241 -18.56 -25.56 -27.60
C LEU A 241 -19.45 -25.04 -28.72
N SER A 242 -18.83 -24.49 -29.77
CA SER A 242 -19.50 -24.23 -31.03
C SER A 242 -20.03 -25.57 -31.55
N GLU A 243 -21.37 -25.71 -31.60
CA GLU A 243 -22.00 -26.79 -32.35
C GLU A 243 -21.81 -26.49 -33.85
N ASP A 244 -21.29 -27.49 -34.58
CA ASP A 244 -21.15 -27.51 -36.04
C ASP A 244 -22.52 -27.52 -36.76
#